data_AF-A0A6I4ZCR3-F1
#
_entry.id   AF-A0A6I4ZCR3-F1
#
_cell.length_a   1.000
_cell.length_b   1.000
_cell.length_c   1.000
_cell.angle_alpha   90.00
_cell.angle_beta   90.00
_cell.angle_gamma   90.00
#
_symmetry.space_group_name_H-M   'P 1'
#
loop_
_entity.id
_entity.type
_entity.pdbx_description
1 polymer ?
#
loop_
_entity_poly.entity_id
_entity_poly.type
_entity_poly.pdbx_seq_one_letter_code
_entity_poly.pdbx_strand_id
1 'polypeptide(L)' 'MPEKLTEFDAVEYINTEERARLYLEAAADENTGDGSLIRTALNDIARAQDMSRLARKGNHHP' A
#
# COMPACT_ATOMS: atom_id res chain seq x y z
N MET A 1 -21.83 -10.04 22.03
CA MET A 1 -21.63 -8.84 21.19
C MET A 1 -20.81 -9.30 20.00
N PRO A 2 -21.27 -9.19 18.74
CA PRO A 2 -20.41 -9.51 17.61
C PRO A 2 -19.32 -8.44 17.49
N GLU A 3 -18.07 -8.88 17.39
CA GLU A 3 -16.91 -8.02 17.25
C GLU A 3 -16.96 -7.38 15.84
N LYS A 4 -16.91 -6.05 15.76
CA LYS A 4 -16.83 -5.35 14.47
C LYS A 4 -15.40 -5.45 13.97
N LEU A 5 -15.18 -6.25 12.93
CA LEU A 5 -13.94 -6.26 12.16
C LEU A 5 -14.05 -5.22 11.04
N THR A 6 -13.01 -4.40 10.89
CA THR A 6 -12.84 -3.51 9.75
C THR A 6 -11.97 -4.19 8.71
N GLU A 7 -12.27 -3.99 7.43
CA GLU A 7 -11.39 -4.41 6.35
C GLU A 7 -10.05 -3.67 6.46
N PHE A 8 -8.96 -4.42 6.36
CA PHE A 8 -7.61 -3.88 6.40
C PHE A 8 -7.08 -3.78 4.97
N ASP A 9 -6.70 -2.57 4.56
CA ASP A 9 -6.02 -2.32 3.29
C ASP A 9 -4.62 -1.73 3.57
N ALA A 10 -3.56 -2.47 3.24
CA ALA A 10 -2.19 -2.04 3.46
C ALA A 10 -1.87 -0.73 2.71
N VAL A 11 -2.53 -0.49 1.57
CA VAL A 11 -2.34 0.68 0.71
C VAL A 11 -2.63 1.98 1.45
N GLU A 12 -3.59 1.99 2.38
CA GLU A 12 -3.93 3.18 3.21
C GLU A 12 -2.75 3.66 4.06
N TYR A 13 -1.82 2.77 4.36
CA TYR A 13 -0.66 3.07 5.20
C TYR A 13 0.58 3.44 4.40
N ILE A 14 0.63 3.20 3.08
CA ILE A 14 1.77 3.51 2.20
C ILE A 14 1.70 4.98 1.72
N ASN A 15 1.85 5.91 2.66
CA ASN A 15 1.70 7.34 2.40
C ASN A 15 3.03 8.09 2.21
N THR A 16 4.17 7.42 2.41
CA THR A 16 5.51 7.97 2.23
C THR A 16 6.41 6.97 1.50
N GLU A 17 7.49 7.47 0.90
CA GLU A 17 8.52 6.61 0.30
C GLU A 17 9.14 5.65 1.33
N GLU A 18 9.32 6.10 2.57
CA GLU A 18 9.87 5.27 3.64
C GLU A 18 8.96 4.08 3.94
N ARG A 19 7.65 4.29 4.01
CA ARG A 19 6.69 3.20 4.22
C ARG A 19 6.63 2.24 3.03
N ALA A 20 6.77 2.74 1.81
CA ALA A 20 6.87 1.88 0.63
C ALA A 20 8.14 1.00 0.67
N ARG A 21 9.28 1.54 1.11
CA ARG A 21 10.52 0.77 1.29
C ARG A 21 10.39 -0.30 2.36
N LEU A 22 9.95 0.06 3.55
CA LEU A 22 9.76 -0.88 4.66
C LEU A 22 8.79 -2.01 4.28
N TYR A 23 7.73 -1.69 3.54
CA TYR A 23 6.78 -2.68 3.08
C TYR A 23 7.39 -3.65 2.06
N LEU A 24 8.19 -3.13 1.11
CA LEU A 24 8.89 -3.95 0.13
C LEU A 24 9.96 -4.84 0.77
N GLU A 25 10.67 -4.33 1.77
CA GLU A 25 11.67 -5.08 2.56
C GLU A 25 11.01 -6.23 3.31
N ALA A 26 9.91 -5.98 4.04
CA ALA A 26 9.14 -7.02 4.70
C ALA A 26 8.63 -8.09 3.71
N ALA A 27 8.13 -7.68 2.55
CA ALA A 27 7.68 -8.60 1.51
C ALA A 27 8.81 -9.43 0.89
N ALA A 28 10.04 -8.91 0.87
CA ALA A 28 11.23 -9.63 0.41
C ALA A 28 11.71 -10.64 1.47
N ASP A 29 11.74 -10.24 2.74
CA ASP A 29 12.14 -11.10 3.87
C ASP A 29 11.19 -12.29 4.04
N GLU A 30 9.89 -12.08 3.85
CA GLU A 30 8.88 -13.14 3.93
C GLU A 30 8.71 -13.93 2.62
N ASN A 31 9.44 -13.57 1.56
CA ASN A 31 9.27 -14.21 0.26
C ASN A 31 9.78 -15.67 0.28
N THR A 32 8.88 -16.61 -0.05
CA THR A 32 9.21 -18.04 -0.17
C THR A 32 9.97 -18.42 -1.46
N GLY A 33 10.36 -17.43 -2.27
CA GLY A 33 11.19 -17.59 -3.47
C GLY A 33 10.41 -17.55 -4.79
N ASP A 34 9.08 -17.54 -4.77
CA ASP A 34 8.22 -17.46 -5.96
C ASP A 34 7.92 -16.01 -6.39
N GLY A 35 8.34 -15.02 -5.61
CA GLY A 35 8.21 -13.60 -5.94
C GLY A 35 6.78 -13.04 -5.86
N SER A 36 5.77 -13.83 -5.44
CA SER A 36 4.38 -13.35 -5.34
C SER A 36 4.23 -12.19 -4.36
N LEU A 37 4.82 -12.28 -3.16
CA LEU A 37 4.76 -11.21 -2.16
C LEU A 37 5.37 -9.91 -2.66
N ILE A 38 6.52 -9.97 -3.35
CA ILE A 38 7.17 -8.80 -3.93
C ILE A 38 6.25 -8.17 -4.99
N ARG A 39 5.65 -8.98 -5.87
CA ARG A 39 4.72 -8.50 -6.90
C ARG A 39 3.48 -7.84 -6.29
N THR A 40 2.92 -8.43 -5.24
CA THR A 40 1.78 -7.85 -4.50
C THR A 40 2.19 -6.51 -3.89
N ALA A 41 3.33 -6.45 -3.19
CA ALA A 41 3.80 -5.23 -2.57
C ALA A 41 4.00 -4.09 -3.59
N LEU A 42 4.57 -4.39 -4.75
CA LEU A 42 4.73 -3.41 -5.84
C LEU A 42 3.38 -2.93 -6.41
N ASN A 43 2.38 -3.81 -6.50
CA ASN A 43 1.03 -3.44 -6.94
C ASN A 43 0.39 -2.45 -5.95
N ASP A 44 0.49 -2.75 -4.66
CA ASP A 44 -0.06 -1.93 -3.59
C ASP A 44 0.63 -0.56 -3.50
N ILE A 45 1.95 -0.52 -3.65
CA ILE A 45 2.71 0.75 -3.72
C ILE A 45 2.25 1.59 -4.93
N ALA A 46 2.06 0.97 -6.09
CA ALA A 46 1.58 1.68 -7.29
C ALA A 46 0.17 2.25 -7.07
N ARG A 47 -0.72 1.48 -6.45
CA ARG A 47 -2.07 1.93 -6.09
C ARG A 47 -2.05 3.07 -5.07
N ALA A 48 -1.17 3.01 -4.06
CA ALA A 48 -1.03 4.06 -3.06
C ALA A 48 -0.59 5.39 -3.68
N GLN A 49 0.34 5.35 -4.63
CA GLN A 49 0.79 6.54 -5.36
C GLN A 49 -0.31 7.17 -6.21
N ASP A 50 -1.13 6.36 -6.87
CA ASP A 50 -2.27 6.85 -7.64
C ASP A 50 -3.31 7.53 -6.73
N MET A 51 -3.65 6.92 -5.60
CA MET A 51 -4.56 7.51 -4.62
C MET A 51 -4.01 8.83 -4.04
N SER A 52 -2.71 8.89 -3.74
CA SER A 52 -2.05 10.12 -3.30
C SER A 52 -2.14 11.24 -4.34
N ARG A 53 -1.99 10.90 -5.63
CA ARG A 53 -2.13 11.86 -6.73
C ARG A 53 -3.58 12.34 -6.89
N LEU A 54 -4.56 11.43 -6.79
CA LEU A 54 -5.98 11.77 -6.87
C LEU A 54 -6.41 12.69 -5.73
N ALA A 55 -5.96 12.41 -4.50
CA ALA A 55 -6.20 13.26 -3.34
C ALA A 55 -5.66 14.69 -3.54
N ARG A 56 -4.48 14.83 -4.14
CA ARG A 56 -3.94 16.17 -4.48
C ARG A 56 -4.69 16.86 -5.61
N LYS A 57 -5.19 16.13 -6.61
CA LYS A 57 -5.92 16.69 -7.76
C LYS A 57 -7.34 17.12 -7.39
N GLY A 58 -8.00 16.43 -6.46
CA GLY A 58 -9.35 16.75 -5.98
C GLY A 58 -9.48 18.09 -5.22
N ASN A 59 -8.36 18.61 -4.68
CA ASN A 59 -8.32 19.89 -3.97
C ASN A 59 -8.04 21.11 -4.87
N HIS A 60 -7.97 20.93 -6.19
CA HIS A 60 -7.89 22.06 -7.13
C HIS A 60 -9.22 22.17 -7.90
N HIS A 61 -10.22 22.78 -7.25
CA HIS A 61 -11.41 23.28 -7.93
C HIS A 61 -11.06 24.63 -8.58
N PRO A 62 -11.42 24.89 -9.86
CA PRO A 62 -11.29 26.21 -10.48
C PRO A 62 -12.24 27.24 -9.85
#